data_AF-A0A127EFT1-F1
#
_entry.id   AF-A0A127EFT1-F1
#
_cell.length_a   1.000
_cell.length_b   1.000
_cell.length_c   1.000
_cell.angle_alpha   90.00
_cell.angle_beta   90.00
_cell.angle_gamma   90.00
#
_symmetry.space_group_name_H-M   'P 1'
#
loop_
_entity.id
_entity.type
_entity.pdbx_description
1 polymer ?
#
loop_
_entity_poly.entity_id
_entity_poly.type
_entity_poly.pdbx_seq_one_letter_code
_entity_poly.pdbx_strand_id
1 'polypeptide(L)'
;MYHVDIVLVDSIWGNPLIGIEIDGITHKNEEQILRDTFKDAIFSENNIPLIRIPINEISNKNYIIYSINEKLRYVNRACPKCGRKMILQKNSGIGENFLGCTNYS
;
A
#
# COMPACT_ATOMS: atom_id res chain seq x y z
N MET A 1 -15.78 -5.78 -15.56
CA MET A 1 -15.19 -6.60 -14.48
C MET A 1 -14.20 -5.72 -13.72
N TYR A 2 -14.43 -5.49 -12.42
CA TYR A 2 -13.49 -4.73 -11.59
C TYR A 2 -12.34 -5.66 -11.20
N HIS A 3 -11.10 -5.23 -11.46
CA HIS A 3 -9.88 -5.96 -11.11
C HIS A 3 -8.89 -4.99 -10.50
N VAL A 4 -7.93 -5.52 -9.74
CA VAL A 4 -6.76 -4.78 -9.29
C VAL A 4 -5.54 -5.49 -9.86
N ASP A 5 -4.62 -4.77 -10.48
CA ASP A 5 -3.48 -5.41 -11.17
C ASP A 5 -2.62 -6.21 -10.22
N ILE A 6 -2.25 -5.60 -9.08
CA ILE A 6 -1.41 -6.22 -8.06
C ILE A 6 -1.94 -5.85 -6.68
N VAL A 7 -1.98 -6.83 -5.77
CA VAL A 7 -2.20 -6.61 -4.34
C VAL A 7 -1.03 -7.20 -3.59
N LEU A 8 -0.35 -6.39 -2.78
CA LEU A 8 0.65 -6.90 -1.85
C LEU A 8 -0.04 -7.27 -0.54
N VAL A 9 0.34 -8.43 0.01
CA VAL A 9 -0.19 -8.95 1.26
C VAL A 9 0.94 -9.21 2.24
N ASP A 10 0.65 -9.19 3.54
CA ASP A 10 1.63 -9.68 4.50
C ASP A 10 1.75 -11.21 4.42
N SER A 11 2.96 -11.72 4.57
CA SER A 11 3.25 -13.15 4.34
C SER A 11 2.75 -14.07 5.45
N ILE A 12 2.23 -13.54 6.56
CA ILE A 12 1.89 -14.32 7.75
C ILE A 12 0.38 -14.50 7.89
N TRP A 13 -0.37 -13.40 7.79
CA TRP A 13 -1.82 -13.36 7.92
C TRP A 13 -2.52 -13.28 6.56
N GLY A 14 -1.80 -12.87 5.50
CA GLY A 14 -2.39 -12.63 4.19
C GLY A 14 -3.23 -11.37 4.13
N ASN A 15 -3.08 -10.43 5.07
CA ASN A 15 -3.87 -9.20 5.03
C ASN A 15 -3.37 -8.32 3.87
N PRO A 16 -4.29 -7.71 3.11
CA PRO A 16 -3.93 -6.72 2.10
C PRO A 16 -3.18 -5.55 2.73
N LEU A 17 -2.04 -5.21 2.12
CA LEU A 17 -1.19 -4.10 2.56
C LEU A 17 -1.34 -2.88 1.65
N ILE A 18 -1.39 -3.11 0.35
CA ILE A 18 -1.49 -2.06 -0.66
C ILE A 18 -1.97 -2.66 -1.99
N GLY A 19 -2.89 -1.97 -2.65
CA GLY A 19 -3.24 -2.21 -4.06
C GLY A 19 -2.34 -1.39 -4.98
N ILE A 20 -1.97 -1.95 -6.11
CA ILE A 20 -1.15 -1.29 -7.12
C ILE A 20 -1.83 -1.47 -8.47
N GLU A 21 -2.03 -0.35 -9.16
CA GLU A 21 -2.53 -0.26 -10.52
C GLU A 21 -1.41 0.20 -11.45
N ILE A 22 -1.36 -0.32 -12.66
CA ILE A 22 -0.43 0.11 -13.70
C ILE A 22 -1.21 1.03 -14.64
N ASP A 23 -1.02 2.33 -14.50
CA ASP A 23 -1.79 3.31 -15.26
C ASP A 23 -1.11 3.59 -16.61
N GLY A 24 -1.78 3.20 -17.69
CA GLY A 24 -1.41 3.56 -19.05
C GLY A 24 -1.88 4.95 -19.42
N ILE A 25 -1.54 5.42 -20.64
CA ILE A 25 -2.12 6.64 -21.19
C ILE A 25 -3.62 6.36 -21.45
N THR A 26 -4.47 6.67 -20.48
CA THR A 26 -5.89 6.33 -20.51
C THR A 26 -6.72 7.44 -21.14
N HIS A 27 -7.48 7.09 -22.17
CA HIS A 27 -8.55 7.92 -22.74
C HIS A 27 -9.66 8.11 -21.68
N LYS A 28 -9.98 9.36 -21.33
CA LYS A 28 -11.03 9.71 -20.35
C LYS A 28 -12.43 9.32 -20.88
N ASN A 29 -12.82 8.07 -20.70
CA ASN A 29 -14.19 7.63 -20.90
C ASN A 29 -14.90 7.38 -19.55
N GLU A 30 -16.24 7.48 -19.55
CA GLU A 30 -17.05 7.40 -18.33
C GLU A 30 -16.86 6.08 -17.58
N GLU A 31 -16.62 4.97 -18.29
CA GLU A 31 -16.37 3.69 -17.64
C GLU A 31 -15.09 3.66 -16.81
N GLN A 32 -14.03 4.35 -17.26
CA GLN A 32 -12.78 4.40 -16.50
C GLN A 32 -13.00 5.15 -15.18
N ILE A 33 -13.74 6.27 -15.23
CA ILE A 33 -14.09 7.04 -14.03
C ILE A 33 -14.89 6.18 -13.05
N LEU A 34 -15.86 5.40 -13.54
CA LEU A 34 -16.64 4.48 -12.69
C LEU A 34 -15.77 3.40 -12.06
N ARG A 35 -14.83 2.83 -12.81
CA ARG A 35 -13.88 1.83 -12.30
C ARG A 35 -12.97 2.41 -11.23
N ASP A 36 -12.37 3.56 -11.49
CA ASP A 36 -11.49 4.23 -10.54
C ASP A 36 -12.24 4.63 -9.26
N THR A 37 -13.43 5.21 -9.39
CA THR A 37 -14.26 5.60 -8.25
C THR A 37 -14.59 4.40 -7.37
N PHE A 38 -14.96 3.26 -7.96
CA PHE A 38 -15.26 2.06 -7.22
C PHE A 38 -14.02 1.49 -6.51
N LYS A 39 -12.87 1.44 -7.19
CA LYS A 39 -11.61 0.97 -6.60
C LYS A 39 -11.17 1.89 -5.46
N ASP A 40 -11.22 3.20 -5.63
CA ASP A 40 -10.83 4.15 -4.59
C ASP A 40 -11.73 4.01 -3.36
N ALA A 41 -13.04 3.83 -3.55
CA ALA A 41 -14.00 3.63 -2.46
C ALA A 41 -13.70 2.36 -1.64
N ILE A 42 -13.59 1.20 -2.29
CA ILE A 42 -13.41 -0.08 -1.57
C ILE A 42 -12.07 -0.13 -0.81
N PHE A 43 -11.01 0.46 -1.36
CA PHE A 43 -9.71 0.54 -0.69
C PHE A 43 -9.74 1.50 0.49
N SER A 44 -10.36 2.68 0.31
CA SER A 44 -10.50 3.68 1.36
C SER A 44 -11.33 3.17 2.54
N GLU A 45 -12.48 2.53 2.28
CA GLU A 45 -13.35 1.97 3.33
C GLU A 45 -12.63 0.93 4.21
N ASN A 46 -11.66 0.22 3.63
CA ASN A 46 -10.88 -0.81 4.33
C ASN A 46 -9.55 -0.30 4.89
N ASN A 47 -9.26 1.00 4.80
CA ASN A 47 -7.98 1.61 5.19
C ASN A 47 -6.76 0.96 4.50
N ILE A 48 -6.94 0.51 3.26
CA ILE A 48 -5.88 -0.06 2.45
C ILE A 48 -5.47 1.00 1.41
N PRO A 49 -4.20 1.40 1.32
CA PRO A 49 -3.76 2.31 0.28
C PRO A 49 -3.88 1.67 -1.11
N LEU A 50 -4.27 2.48 -2.10
CA LEU A 50 -4.21 2.16 -3.53
C LEU A 50 -3.25 3.14 -4.20
N ILE A 51 -2.23 2.64 -4.90
CA ILE A 51 -1.30 3.46 -5.68
C ILE A 51 -1.42 3.14 -7.17
N ARG A 52 -1.27 4.16 -8.01
CA ARG A 52 -1.23 4.05 -9.46
C ARG A 52 0.19 4.33 -9.91
N ILE A 53 0.86 3.36 -10.51
CA ILE A 53 2.20 3.49 -11.08
C ILE A 53 2.06 3.85 -12.55
N PRO A 54 2.53 5.05 -12.97
CA PRO A 54 2.51 5.42 -14.37
C PRO A 54 3.33 4.45 -15.22
N ILE A 55 2.86 4.13 -16.42
CA ILE A 55 3.53 3.18 -17.33
C ILE A 55 4.97 3.59 -17.67
N ASN A 56 5.28 4.88 -17.69
CA ASN A 56 6.63 5.40 -17.92
C ASN A 56 7.57 5.21 -16.70
N GLU A 57 7.03 4.95 -15.51
CA GLU A 57 7.80 4.69 -14.28
C GLU A 57 7.88 3.20 -13.92
N ILE A 58 7.25 2.30 -14.70
CA ILE A 58 7.19 0.87 -14.36
C ILE A 58 8.57 0.19 -14.30
N SER A 59 9.53 0.69 -15.07
CA SER A 59 10.91 0.20 -15.09
C SER A 59 11.77 0.85 -14.00
N ASN A 60 11.28 1.91 -13.36
CA ASN A 60 12.00 2.68 -12.37
C ASN A 60 11.82 2.07 -10.97
N LYS A 61 12.71 1.12 -10.66
CA LYS A 61 12.72 0.42 -9.37
C LYS A 61 12.69 1.38 -8.16
N ASN A 62 13.41 2.49 -8.22
CA ASN A 62 13.48 3.43 -7.10
C ASN A 62 12.15 4.16 -6.89
N TYR A 63 11.50 4.59 -7.99
CA TYR A 63 10.17 5.19 -7.93
C TYR A 63 9.15 4.23 -7.32
N ILE A 64 9.14 2.96 -7.76
CA ILE A 64 8.22 1.94 -7.25
C ILE A 64 8.45 1.70 -5.76
N ILE A 65 9.71 1.48 -5.35
CA ILE A 65 10.06 1.25 -3.94
C ILE A 65 9.64 2.43 -3.08
N TYR A 66 9.91 3.67 -3.53
CA TYR A 66 9.51 4.87 -2.81
C TYR A 66 7.98 4.96 -2.67
N SER A 67 7.25 4.80 -3.77
CA SER A 67 5.78 4.89 -3.80
C SER A 67 5.11 3.88 -2.87
N ILE A 68 5.64 2.66 -2.81
CA ILE A 68 5.16 1.62 -1.89
C ILE A 68 5.51 1.97 -0.44
N ASN A 69 6.78 2.30 -0.16
CA ASN A 69 7.23 2.52 1.21
C ASN A 69 6.54 3.72 1.88
N GLU A 70 6.33 4.81 1.14
CA GLU A 70 5.63 5.99 1.67
C GLU A 70 4.25 5.65 2.19
N LYS A 71 3.52 4.76 1.50
CA LYS A 71 2.18 4.34 1.93
C LYS A 71 2.21 3.29 3.04
N LEU A 72 3.16 2.35 3.01
CA LEU A 72 3.26 1.26 4.00
C LEU A 72 3.74 1.71 5.39
N ARG A 73 4.21 2.95 5.56
CA ARG A 73 4.65 3.50 6.86
C ARG A 73 3.60 3.36 7.97
N TYR A 74 2.32 3.43 7.61
CA TYR A 74 1.20 3.46 8.57
C TYR A 74 0.25 2.26 8.43
N VAL A 75 0.58 1.29 7.57
CA VAL A 75 -0.27 0.12 7.34
C VAL A 75 -0.01 -0.93 8.42
N ASN A 76 -1.06 -1.30 9.13
CA ASN A 76 -1.04 -2.39 10.09
C ASN A 76 -0.71 -3.71 9.38
N ARG A 77 0.29 -4.43 9.88
CA ARG A 77 0.76 -5.70 9.30
C ARG A 77 1.38 -6.60 10.34
N ALA A 78 1.53 -7.87 9.99
CA ALA A 78 2.32 -8.80 10.77
C ALA A 78 3.79 -8.40 10.76
N CYS A 79 4.47 -8.60 11.89
CA CYS A 79 5.92 -8.51 11.95
C CYS A 79 6.50 -9.66 11.11
N PRO A 80 7.37 -9.37 10.12
CA PRO A 80 7.92 -10.42 9.23
C PRO A 80 8.82 -11.41 9.97
N LYS A 81 9.29 -11.09 11.18
CA LYS A 81 10.17 -11.96 11.98
C LYS A 81 9.43 -12.93 12.89
N CYS A 82 8.29 -12.53 13.45
CA CYS A 82 7.63 -13.30 14.51
C CYS A 82 6.10 -13.37 14.39
N GLY A 83 5.51 -12.73 13.39
CA GLY A 83 4.07 -12.74 13.13
C GLY A 83 3.20 -11.92 14.09
N ARG A 84 3.77 -11.26 15.11
CA ARG A 84 3.00 -10.36 15.99
C ARG A 84 2.62 -9.06 15.29
N LYS A 85 1.59 -8.39 15.80
CA LYS A 85 1.13 -7.10 15.28
C LYS A 85 2.23 -6.03 15.32
N MET A 86 2.40 -5.32 14.22
CA MET A 86 3.15 -4.07 14.21
C MET A 86 2.24 -2.89 14.54
N ILE A 87 2.76 -1.93 15.31
CA ILE A 87 2.05 -0.71 15.74
C ILE A 87 2.95 0.51 15.52
N LEU A 88 2.35 1.70 15.44
CA LEU A 88 3.13 2.94 15.48
C LEU A 88 3.73 3.12 16.86
N GLN A 89 5.05 3.23 16.91
CA GLN A 89 5.85 3.48 18.09
C GLN A 89 6.66 4.76 17.89
N LYS A 90 7.08 5.38 18.98
CA LYS A 90 7.88 6.61 18.93
C LYS A 90 9.35 6.26 19.21
N ASN A 91 10.24 6.75 18.35
CA ASN A 91 11.67 6.68 18.62
C ASN A 91 12.01 7.71 19.70
N SER A 92 12.46 7.25 20.87
CA SER A 92 12.75 8.10 22.02
C SER A 92 13.91 9.08 21.79
N GLY A 93 14.85 8.77 20.88
CA GLY A 93 16.01 9.62 20.60
C GLY A 93 15.74 10.75 19.60
N ILE A 94 14.91 10.48 18.59
CA ILE A 94 14.66 11.42 17.46
C ILE A 94 13.25 12.05 17.56
N GLY A 95 12.33 11.41 18.30
CA GLY A 95 10.95 11.85 18.46
C GLY A 95 10.02 11.45 17.30
N GLU A 96 10.54 10.81 16.26
CA GLU A 96 9.77 10.38 15.09
C GLU A 96 9.00 9.08 15.34
N ASN A 97 7.83 8.95 14.69
CA ASN A 97 7.06 7.71 14.72
C ASN A 97 7.59 6.72 13.68
N PHE A 98 7.60 5.44 14.04
CA PHE A 98 7.93 4.34 13.15
C PHE A 98 6.98 3.17 13.40
N LEU A 99 6.81 2.32 12.39
CA LEU A 99 6.05 1.08 12.55
C LEU A 99 6.95 0.00 13.16
N GLY A 100 6.67 -0.41 14.40
CA GLY A 100 7.48 -1.36 15.16
C GLY A 100 6.69 -2.59 15.62
N CYS A 101 7.36 -3.73 15.77
CA CYS A 101 6.76 -4.93 16.36
C CYS A 101 6.42 -4.70 17.84
N THR A 102 5.31 -5.24 18.33
CA THR A 102 4.95 -5.19 19.76
C THR A 102 5.95 -5.89 20.69
N ASN A 103 6.88 -6.70 20.15
CA ASN A 103 7.99 -7.31 20.90
C ASN A 103 9.34 -6.62 20.67
N TYR A 104 9.33 -5.42 20.08
CA TYR A 104 10.53 -4.61 19.96
C TYR A 104 10.82 -3.99 21.34
N SER A 105 11.88 -4.45 21.99
CA SER A 105 12.39 -3.91 23.26
C SER A 105 13.40 -2.79 23.01
#